data_AF-A0A9D4UQ52-F1
#
_entry.id   AF-A0A9D4UQ52-F1
#
_cell.length_a   1.000
_cell.length_b   1.000
_cell.length_c   1.000
_cell.angle_alpha   90.00
_cell.angle_beta   90.00
_cell.angle_gamma   90.00
#
_symmetry.space_group_name_H-M   'P 1'
#
loop_
_entity.id
_entity.type
_entity.pdbx_description
1 polymer ?
#
loop_
_entity_poly.entity_id
_entity_poly.type
_entity_poly.pdbx_seq_one_letter_code
_entity_poly.pdbx_strand_id
1 'polypeptide(L)'
;MTTRLKKNRKKRGHISACHGRIGKHKNHPGRRGNAGGMHHHRILFDKYHPRYFGKVGMCYFHKTMNKFHCPIVNVDHLFLLLPDSAKSAPERKGPLLDVTPFGSPTIKIRGKSQNL
;
A
#
# COMPACT_ATOMS: atom_id res chain seq x y z
N MET A 1 24.49 -1.14 -0.63
CA MET A 1 25.10 -2.49 -0.68
C MET A 1 26.51 -2.37 -1.27
N THR A 2 27.54 -2.78 -0.54
CA THR A 2 28.94 -2.62 -0.97
C THR A 2 29.28 -3.56 -2.14
N THR A 3 30.22 -3.16 -2.98
CA THR A 3 30.61 -3.91 -4.21
C THR A 3 31.11 -5.33 -3.91
N ARG A 4 31.71 -5.55 -2.74
CA ARG A 4 32.19 -6.87 -2.27
C ARG A 4 31.08 -7.91 -2.15
N LEU A 5 29.86 -7.50 -1.78
CA LEU A 5 28.74 -8.41 -1.54
C LEU A 5 27.93 -8.72 -2.82
N LYS A 6 28.23 -8.06 -3.95
CA LYS A 6 27.53 -8.29 -5.22
C LYS A 6 27.90 -9.66 -5.80
N LYS A 7 26.88 -10.39 -6.27
CA LYS A 7 27.04 -11.71 -6.92
C LYS A 7 28.02 -11.69 -8.11
N ASN A 8 28.20 -10.55 -8.77
CA ASN A 8 29.14 -10.38 -9.89
C ASN A 8 30.59 -10.75 -9.55
N ARG A 9 31.03 -10.58 -8.29
CA ARG A 9 32.38 -10.99 -7.89
C ARG A 9 32.58 -12.50 -7.97
N LYS A 10 31.56 -13.28 -7.58
CA LYS A 10 31.54 -14.74 -7.65
C LYS A 10 31.38 -15.27 -9.08
N LYS A 11 30.98 -14.41 -10.04
CA LYS A 11 30.78 -14.79 -11.44
C LYS A 11 32.07 -14.80 -12.29
N ARG A 12 33.20 -14.31 -11.75
CA ARG A 12 34.50 -14.31 -12.45
C ARG A 12 34.97 -15.75 -12.67
N GLY A 13 35.57 -16.03 -13.83
CA GLY A 13 35.95 -17.38 -14.23
C GLY A 13 34.85 -18.17 -14.95
N HIS A 14 33.58 -17.78 -14.83
CA HIS A 14 32.49 -18.35 -15.62
C HIS A 14 32.38 -17.67 -16.98
N ILE A 15 32.38 -18.47 -18.06
CA ILE A 15 32.41 -18.01 -19.46
C ILE A 15 31.27 -17.04 -19.82
N SER A 16 30.05 -17.26 -19.29
CA SER A 16 28.87 -16.44 -19.63
C SER A 16 28.20 -15.77 -18.43
N ALA A 17 28.95 -15.56 -17.32
CA ALA A 17 28.42 -14.95 -16.09
C ALA A 17 27.10 -15.59 -15.59
N CYS A 18 26.94 -16.88 -15.86
CA CYS A 18 25.77 -17.72 -15.55
C CYS A 18 24.47 -17.34 -16.30
N HIS A 19 24.55 -16.71 -17.49
CA HIS A 19 23.38 -16.44 -18.35
C HIS A 19 23.12 -17.56 -19.39
N GLY A 20 23.71 -18.74 -19.19
CA GLY A 20 23.66 -19.86 -20.14
C GLY A 20 24.58 -19.66 -21.35
N ARG A 21 24.91 -20.74 -22.07
CA ARG A 21 25.78 -20.68 -23.27
C ARG A 21 24.99 -20.41 -24.55
N ILE A 22 23.78 -20.98 -24.65
CA ILE A 22 22.95 -20.97 -25.86
C ILE A 22 22.08 -19.71 -25.94
N GLY A 23 21.22 -19.47 -24.94
CA GLY A 23 20.28 -18.33 -24.95
C GLY A 23 20.96 -16.96 -24.95
N LYS A 24 22.13 -16.86 -24.28
CA LYS A 24 22.95 -15.65 -24.05
C LYS A 24 22.18 -14.48 -23.45
N HIS A 25 22.90 -13.55 -22.84
CA HIS A 25 22.28 -12.30 -22.41
C HIS A 25 22.01 -11.41 -23.63
N LYS A 26 20.75 -11.04 -23.86
CA LYS A 26 20.31 -10.09 -24.88
C LYS A 26 19.65 -8.88 -24.22
N ASN A 27 19.65 -7.75 -24.91
CA ASN A 27 19.16 -6.49 -24.35
C ASN A 27 17.68 -6.57 -23.93
N HIS A 28 16.78 -6.97 -24.83
CA HIS A 28 15.34 -7.08 -24.55
C HIS A 28 14.69 -8.22 -25.36
N PRO A 29 14.76 -9.48 -24.90
CA PRO A 29 14.20 -10.62 -25.65
C PRO A 29 12.67 -10.57 -25.76
N GLY A 30 11.98 -10.01 -24.77
CA GLY A 30 10.52 -9.87 -24.71
C GLY A 30 10.02 -8.42 -24.85
N ARG A 31 10.81 -7.55 -25.52
CA ARG A 31 10.57 -6.10 -25.59
C ARG A 31 10.73 -5.41 -24.22
N ARG A 32 10.32 -4.14 -24.11
CA ARG A 32 10.53 -3.28 -22.94
C ARG A 32 9.25 -3.14 -22.12
N GLY A 33 9.40 -3.08 -20.80
CA GLY A 33 8.28 -2.86 -19.88
C GLY A 33 7.19 -3.92 -19.98
N ASN A 34 5.92 -3.49 -19.94
CA ASN A 34 4.75 -4.37 -19.96
C ASN A 34 4.22 -4.65 -21.39
N ALA A 35 5.09 -4.53 -22.41
CA ALA A 35 4.71 -4.80 -23.79
C ALA A 35 4.21 -6.24 -23.96
N GLY A 36 3.20 -6.45 -24.80
CA GLY A 36 2.67 -7.79 -25.08
C GLY A 36 1.80 -8.39 -23.98
N GLY A 37 1.34 -7.59 -23.02
CA GLY A 37 0.54 -8.08 -21.88
C GLY A 37 -0.80 -8.72 -22.23
N MET A 38 -1.39 -8.44 -23.40
CA MET A 38 -2.55 -9.18 -23.93
C MET A 38 -2.19 -10.26 -24.97
N HIS A 39 -0.91 -10.37 -25.34
CA HIS A 39 -0.41 -11.29 -26.35
C HIS A 39 0.48 -12.36 -25.69
N HIS A 40 1.79 -12.34 -25.95
CA HIS A 40 2.74 -13.34 -25.45
C HIS A 40 3.00 -13.27 -23.94
N HIS A 41 2.65 -12.16 -23.27
CA HIS A 41 2.69 -12.03 -21.81
C HIS A 41 1.31 -12.17 -21.15
N ARG A 42 0.27 -12.57 -21.88
CA ARG A 42 -1.11 -12.73 -21.36
C ARG A 42 -1.19 -13.61 -20.12
N ILE A 43 -0.48 -14.75 -20.13
CA ILE A 43 -0.48 -15.69 -18.99
C ILE A 43 0.00 -15.03 -17.70
N LEU A 44 0.99 -14.12 -17.78
CA LEU A 44 1.51 -13.40 -16.61
C LEU A 44 0.43 -12.47 -16.03
N PHE A 45 -0.25 -11.71 -16.88
CA PHE A 45 -1.24 -10.74 -16.46
C PHE A 45 -2.52 -11.40 -15.96
N ASP A 46 -3.02 -12.43 -16.65
CA ASP A 46 -4.24 -13.11 -16.23
C ASP A 46 -4.04 -13.86 -14.90
N LYS A 47 -2.83 -14.39 -14.66
CA LYS A 47 -2.54 -15.15 -13.44
C LYS A 47 -2.29 -14.27 -12.21
N TYR A 48 -1.47 -13.23 -12.35
CA TYR A 48 -1.01 -12.45 -11.20
C TYR A 48 -1.64 -11.05 -11.09
N HIS A 49 -2.20 -10.54 -12.19
CA HIS A 49 -2.77 -9.20 -12.25
C HIS A 49 -4.17 -9.23 -12.90
N PRO A 50 -5.13 -9.95 -12.28
CA PRO A 50 -6.49 -9.95 -12.80
C PRO A 50 -7.04 -8.52 -12.83
N ARG A 51 -7.76 -8.18 -13.91
CA ARG A 51 -8.35 -6.84 -14.15
C ARG A 51 -7.33 -5.71 -14.36
N TYR A 52 -6.06 -6.02 -14.66
CA TYR A 52 -5.07 -5.02 -15.04
C TYR A 52 -5.48 -4.27 -16.31
N PHE A 53 -6.08 -4.99 -17.27
CA PHE A 53 -6.65 -4.40 -18.48
C PHE A 53 -8.14 -4.08 -18.29
N GLY A 54 -8.57 -2.97 -18.87
CA GLY A 54 -9.94 -2.50 -18.84
C GLY A 54 -10.11 -1.17 -18.08
N LYS A 55 -11.26 -0.52 -18.30
CA LYS A 55 -11.64 0.71 -17.60
C LYS A 55 -12.62 0.37 -16.48
N VAL A 56 -12.42 0.94 -15.30
CA VAL A 56 -13.33 0.79 -14.16
C VAL A 56 -13.77 2.17 -13.67
N GLY A 57 -15.08 2.36 -13.49
CA GLY A 57 -15.66 3.57 -12.91
C GLY A 57 -15.61 4.82 -13.80
N MET A 58 -15.82 5.97 -13.16
CA MET A 58 -15.85 7.29 -13.80
C MET A 58 -14.56 8.07 -13.51
N CYS A 59 -14.11 8.89 -14.47
CA CYS A 59 -12.95 9.76 -14.28
C CYS A 59 -13.31 10.93 -13.35
N TYR A 60 -12.49 11.20 -12.33
CA TYR A 60 -12.62 12.38 -11.46
C TYR A 60 -11.60 13.44 -11.88
N PHE A 61 -12.07 14.56 -12.44
CA PHE A 61 -11.19 15.66 -12.85
C PHE A 61 -10.79 16.54 -11.67
N HIS A 62 -9.55 17.04 -11.68
CA HIS A 62 -9.00 17.93 -10.64
C HIS A 62 -9.20 17.42 -9.21
N LYS A 63 -8.77 16.17 -8.97
CA LYS A 63 -8.91 15.50 -7.67
C LYS A 63 -7.99 16.13 -6.61
N THR A 64 -8.55 16.95 -5.72
CA THR A 64 -7.85 17.44 -4.52
C THR A 64 -7.96 16.42 -3.38
N MET A 65 -6.85 15.90 -2.86
CA MET A 65 -6.86 14.87 -1.81
C MET A 65 -7.44 15.35 -0.48
N ASN A 66 -7.33 16.65 -0.16
CA ASN A 66 -7.85 17.22 1.08
C ASN A 66 -9.38 17.09 1.22
N LYS A 67 -10.12 17.08 0.10
CA LYS A 67 -11.58 16.88 0.09
C LYS A 67 -11.98 15.46 0.51
N PHE A 68 -11.08 14.49 0.36
CA PHE A 68 -11.30 13.08 0.70
C PHE A 68 -10.60 12.68 2.01
N HIS A 69 -10.08 13.65 2.77
CA HIS A 69 -9.39 13.37 4.01
C HIS A 69 -10.40 13.03 5.11
N CYS A 70 -10.57 11.72 5.33
CA CYS A 70 -11.39 11.17 6.41
C CYS A 70 -10.61 10.03 7.08
N PRO A 71 -9.77 10.31 8.09
CA PRO A 71 -9.07 9.27 8.82
C PRO A 71 -10.06 8.35 9.52
N ILE A 72 -9.65 7.09 9.67
CA ILE A 72 -10.45 6.05 10.32
C ILE A 72 -9.82 5.79 11.68
N VAL A 73 -10.60 5.92 12.75
CA VAL A 73 -10.17 5.62 14.13
C VAL A 73 -11.00 4.46 14.66
N ASN A 74 -10.36 3.46 15.26
CA ASN A 74 -11.08 2.38 15.91
C ASN A 74 -11.59 2.84 17.29
N VAL A 75 -12.73 2.29 17.72
CA VAL A 75 -13.37 2.63 19.01
C VAL A 75 -12.42 2.43 20.20
N ASP A 76 -11.58 1.39 20.16
CA ASP A 76 -10.65 1.05 21.26
C ASP A 76 -9.61 2.15 21.52
N HIS A 77 -9.23 2.90 20.49
CA HIS A 77 -8.25 3.97 20.61
C HIS A 77 -8.86 5.30 21.05
N LEU A 78 -10.20 5.44 21.07
CA LEU A 78 -10.85 6.67 21.52
C LEU A 78 -10.54 6.94 23.00
N PHE A 79 -10.52 5.90 23.83
CA PHE A 79 -10.24 6.04 25.26
C PHE A 79 -8.79 6.50 25.55
N LEU A 80 -7.85 6.25 24.63
CA LEU A 80 -6.45 6.70 24.75
C LEU A 80 -6.29 8.20 24.47
N LEU A 81 -7.19 8.79 23.68
CA LEU A 81 -7.16 10.22 23.35
C LEU A 81 -7.63 11.10 24.52
N LEU A 82 -8.31 10.50 25.50
CA LEU A 82 -8.73 11.23 26.69
C LEU A 82 -7.54 11.43 27.64
N PRO A 83 -7.38 12.63 28.21
CA PRO A 83 -6.44 12.83 29.31
C PRO A 83 -6.87 11.99 30.52
N ASP A 84 -5.92 11.53 31.32
CA ASP A 84 -6.19 10.61 32.43
C ASP A 84 -7.16 11.17 33.48
N SER A 85 -7.21 12.50 33.62
CA SER A 85 -8.18 13.20 34.48
C SER A 85 -9.63 13.08 34.01
N ALA A 86 -9.87 12.86 32.72
CA ALA A 86 -11.21 12.72 32.15
C ALA A 86 -11.71 11.27 32.11
N LYS A 87 -10.81 10.28 32.33
CA LYS A 87 -11.16 8.85 32.36
C LYS A 87 -11.89 8.45 33.65
N SER A 88 -11.74 9.22 34.73
CA SER A 88 -12.37 8.98 36.04
C SER A 88 -13.71 9.70 36.24
N ALA A 89 -14.32 10.23 35.17
CA ALA A 89 -15.57 10.98 35.24
C ALA A 89 -16.74 10.11 35.76
N PRO A 90 -17.67 10.70 36.56
CA PRO A 90 -18.78 9.96 37.17
C PRO A 90 -19.77 9.43 36.12
N GLU A 91 -20.34 8.24 36.37
CA GLU A 91 -21.23 7.48 35.45
C GLU A 91 -22.38 8.31 34.83
N ARG A 92 -22.83 9.38 35.49
CA ARG A 92 -23.95 10.21 35.02
C ARG A 92 -23.55 11.30 34.01
N LYS A 93 -22.25 11.62 33.87
CA LYS A 93 -21.74 12.60 32.90
C LYS A 93 -20.47 12.07 32.24
N GLY A 94 -20.65 11.39 31.11
CA GLY A 94 -19.54 10.91 30.29
C GLY A 94 -18.73 12.06 29.67
N PRO A 95 -17.43 11.83 29.38
CA PRO A 95 -16.56 12.83 28.77
C PRO A 95 -16.94 13.11 27.30
N LEU A 96 -16.95 14.38 26.92
CA LEU A 96 -17.07 14.81 25.52
C LEU A 96 -15.69 14.80 24.88
N LEU A 97 -15.49 13.96 23.87
CA LEU A 97 -14.26 13.92 23.08
C LEU A 97 -14.48 14.65 21.75
N ASP A 98 -13.95 15.87 21.62
CA ASP A 98 -13.86 16.56 20.33
C ASP A 98 -12.64 16.07 19.56
N VAL A 99 -12.90 15.48 18.41
CA VAL A 99 -11.86 14.91 17.53
C VAL A 99 -11.41 15.88 16.43
N THR A 100 -12.09 17.02 16.28
CA THR A 100 -11.82 18.04 15.26
C THR A 100 -10.41 18.64 15.35
N PRO A 101 -9.88 18.97 16.56
CA PRO A 101 -8.54 19.52 16.73
C PRO A 101 -7.42 18.55 16.31
N PHE A 102 -7.71 17.24 16.27
CA PHE A 102 -6.76 16.21 15.85
C PHE A 102 -6.62 16.10 14.33
N GLY A 103 -7.10 17.09 13.58
CA GLY A 103 -6.73 17.33 12.19
C GLY A 103 -7.74 16.84 11.14
N SER A 104 -8.97 16.50 11.53
CA SER A 104 -9.99 16.08 10.56
C SER A 104 -11.41 16.46 10.96
N PRO A 105 -12.18 17.08 10.05
CA PRO A 105 -13.58 17.46 10.32
C PRO A 105 -14.53 16.24 10.36
N THR A 106 -14.14 15.12 9.75
CA THR A 106 -14.94 13.89 9.73
C THR A 106 -14.06 12.68 9.97
N ILE A 107 -14.37 11.90 11.01
CA ILE A 107 -13.69 10.63 11.33
C ILE A 107 -14.66 9.47 11.14
N LYS A 108 -14.19 8.40 10.50
CA LYS A 108 -14.94 7.13 10.45
C LYS A 108 -14.58 6.29 11.66
N ILE A 109 -15.59 5.96 12.47
CA ILE A 109 -15.42 5.08 13.63
C ILE A 109 -15.69 3.63 13.21
N ARG A 110 -14.82 2.71 13.63
CA ARG A 110 -14.94 1.27 13.33
C ARG A 110 -14.82 0.44 14.60
N GLY A 111 -15.73 -0.53 14.76
CA GLY A 111 -15.76 -1.46 15.90
C GLY A 111 -17.03 -1.31 16.77
N LYS A 112 -17.19 -2.21 17.74
CA LYS A 112 -18.18 -2.11 18.82
C LYS A 112 -17.40 -1.85 20.11
N SER A 113 -17.81 -0.87 20.92
CA SER A 113 -17.21 -0.66 22.25
C SER A 113 -17.49 -1.89 23.11
N GLN A 114 -16.45 -2.50 23.68
CA GLN A 114 -16.57 -3.64 24.60
C GLN A 114 -16.67 -3.22 26.07
N ASN A 115 -16.44 -1.93 26.37
CA ASN A 115 -16.46 -1.39 27.72
C ASN A 115 -17.60 -0.37 27.85
N LEU A 116 -18.82 -0.88 27.97
CA LEU A 116 -20.00 -0.18 28.47
C LEU A 116 -20.78 -1.16 29.34
#